data_AF-G9L5J9-F1
#
_entry.id   AF-G9L5J9-F1
#
_cell.length_a   1.000
_cell.length_b   1.000
_cell.length_c   1.000
_cell.angle_alpha   90.00
_cell.angle_beta   90.00
_cell.angle_gamma   90.00
#
_symmetry.space_group_name_H-M   'P 1'
#
loop_
_entity.id
_entity.type
_entity.pdbx_description
1 polymer ?
#
loop_
_entity_poly.entity_id
_entity_poly.type
_entity_poly.pdbx_seq_one_letter_code
_entity_poly.pdbx_strand_id
1 'polypeptide(L)'
;PSGPERGQPLAAAVAELPVLDASGRQGPFGALFRERRAVVVFVRHFLCYICKEYVEDLAKIPKSFLQEADVTLIVIGQSSYHHIEPFCKLTGYSHEIYVDPEREIYKKLGMKRGEEIASSGNSPHIKSNILSGSIRSLWRAVTGPLFDFQGDPAQQGGTLILG
;
A
#
# COMPACT_ATOMS: atom_id res chain seq x y z
N PRO A 1 -15.99 -18.40 23.59
CA PRO A 1 -15.17 -19.13 22.61
C PRO A 1 -15.78 -19.01 21.21
N SER A 2 -15.45 -17.92 20.50
CA SER A 2 -15.67 -17.80 19.07
C SER A 2 -14.50 -18.50 18.37
N GLY A 3 -14.78 -19.52 17.56
CA GLY A 3 -13.75 -20.17 16.73
C GLY A 3 -13.08 -19.17 15.78
N PRO A 4 -11.99 -19.56 15.08
CA PRO A 4 -11.40 -18.69 14.08
C PRO A 4 -12.47 -18.33 13.04
N GLU A 5 -12.78 -17.04 12.91
CA GLU A 5 -13.67 -16.55 11.86
C GLU A 5 -13.12 -17.03 10.52
N ARG A 6 -13.88 -17.90 9.86
CA ARG A 6 -13.55 -18.40 8.53
C ARG A 6 -13.65 -17.20 7.59
N GLY A 7 -12.55 -16.80 6.97
CA GLY A 7 -12.49 -15.60 6.12
C GLY A 7 -13.58 -15.60 5.05
N GLN A 8 -14.13 -14.41 4.76
CA GLN A 8 -15.14 -14.25 3.70
C GLN A 8 -14.47 -14.37 2.32
N PRO A 9 -15.09 -15.07 1.35
CA PRO A 9 -14.57 -15.13 -0.01
C PRO A 9 -14.46 -13.73 -0.62
N LEU A 10 -13.32 -13.42 -1.23
CA LEU A 10 -13.20 -12.21 -2.05
C LEU A 10 -14.14 -12.35 -3.26
N ALA A 11 -14.94 -11.31 -3.53
CA ALA A 11 -15.82 -11.32 -4.69
C ALA A 11 -15.00 -11.50 -5.98
N ALA A 12 -15.40 -12.43 -6.85
CA ALA A 12 -14.69 -12.72 -8.10
C ALA A 12 -14.48 -11.47 -8.97
N ALA A 13 -15.47 -10.58 -8.99
CA ALA A 13 -15.38 -9.30 -9.69
C ALA A 13 -14.26 -8.37 -9.18
N VAL A 14 -13.79 -8.54 -7.93
CA VAL A 14 -12.64 -7.80 -7.39
C VAL A 14 -11.32 -8.47 -7.75
N ALA A 15 -11.30 -9.81 -7.74
CA ALA A 15 -10.12 -10.59 -8.11
C ALA A 15 -9.70 -10.37 -9.59
N GLU A 16 -10.65 -10.10 -10.48
CA GLU A 16 -10.37 -9.85 -11.91
C GLU A 16 -9.92 -8.41 -12.22
N LEU A 17 -9.98 -7.49 -11.25
CA LEU A 17 -9.57 -6.10 -11.50
C LEU A 17 -8.06 -5.98 -11.71
N PRO A 18 -7.61 -5.07 -12.59
CA PRO A 18 -6.19 -4.93 -12.89
C PRO A 18 -5.43 -4.19 -11.78
N VAL A 19 -4.21 -4.65 -11.52
CA VAL A 19 -3.16 -3.91 -10.83
C VAL A 19 -1.98 -3.71 -11.79
N LEU A 20 -1.20 -2.64 -11.60
CA LEU A 20 0.00 -2.40 -12.40
C LEU A 20 1.27 -2.68 -11.61
N ASP A 21 2.22 -3.37 -12.23
CA ASP A 21 3.57 -3.56 -11.69
C ASP A 21 4.50 -2.36 -11.98
N ALA A 22 5.75 -2.42 -11.53
CA ALA A 22 6.76 -1.38 -11.75
C ALA A 22 7.06 -1.07 -13.23
N SER A 23 6.75 -2.00 -14.14
CA SER A 23 6.90 -1.82 -15.59
C SER A 23 5.64 -1.32 -16.29
N GLY A 24 4.55 -1.13 -15.53
CA GLY A 24 3.24 -0.74 -16.06
C GLY A 24 2.46 -1.90 -16.67
N ARG A 25 2.92 -3.15 -16.49
CA ARG A 25 2.17 -4.33 -16.96
C ARG A 25 1.00 -4.58 -16.04
N GLN A 26 -0.14 -4.91 -16.64
CA GLN A 26 -1.37 -5.23 -15.92
C GLN A 26 -1.41 -6.71 -15.57
N GLY A 27 -1.89 -7.02 -14.37
CA GLY A 27 -2.25 -8.38 -13.96
C GLY A 27 -3.51 -8.36 -13.09
N PRO A 28 -4.30 -9.45 -13.07
CA PRO A 28 -5.49 -9.49 -12.22
C PRO A 28 -5.09 -9.53 -10.75
N PHE A 29 -5.77 -8.77 -9.90
CA PHE A 29 -5.51 -8.68 -8.47
C PHE A 29 -5.48 -10.07 -7.79
N GLY A 30 -6.38 -10.96 -8.21
CA GLY A 30 -6.49 -12.34 -7.76
C GLY A 30 -5.28 -13.21 -8.03
N ALA A 31 -4.46 -12.88 -9.03
CA ALA A 31 -3.23 -13.64 -9.29
C ALA A 31 -2.16 -13.43 -8.21
N LEU A 32 -2.20 -12.29 -7.49
CA LEU A 32 -1.19 -11.95 -6.48
C LEU A 32 -1.17 -12.89 -5.27
N PHE A 33 -2.28 -13.59 -5.02
CA PHE A 33 -2.48 -14.47 -3.87
C PHE A 33 -3.06 -15.83 -4.27
N ARG A 34 -2.86 -16.25 -5.53
CA ARG A 34 -3.37 -17.52 -6.04
C ARG A 34 -2.60 -18.72 -5.50
N GLU A 35 -1.27 -18.60 -5.45
CA GLU A 35 -0.37 -19.72 -5.13
C GLU A 35 -0.05 -19.82 -3.64
N ARG A 36 -0.11 -18.69 -2.93
CA ARG A 36 0.27 -18.55 -1.53
C ARG A 36 -0.45 -17.38 -0.89
N ARG A 37 -0.46 -17.38 0.44
CA ARG A 37 -1.08 -16.29 1.22
C ARG A 37 -0.35 -14.98 1.00
N ALA A 38 -1.10 -13.89 0.90
CA ALA A 38 -0.58 -12.54 0.76
C ALA A 38 -1.12 -11.64 1.87
N VAL A 39 -0.21 -10.88 2.49
CA VAL A 39 -0.55 -9.69 3.27
C VAL A 39 -0.50 -8.51 2.31
N VAL A 40 -1.68 -8.01 1.94
CA VAL A 40 -1.83 -6.89 1.00
C VAL A 40 -2.10 -5.61 1.77
N VAL A 41 -1.16 -4.67 1.71
CA VAL A 41 -1.21 -3.37 2.37
C VAL A 41 -1.54 -2.29 1.34
N PHE A 42 -2.76 -1.76 1.41
CA PHE A 42 -3.16 -0.56 0.68
C PHE A 42 -2.64 0.68 1.41
N VAL A 43 -1.73 1.41 0.76
CA VAL A 43 -1.29 2.73 1.22
C VAL A 43 -2.13 3.83 0.56
N ARG A 44 -2.17 5.01 1.18
CA ARG A 44 -2.94 6.15 0.66
C ARG A 44 -2.42 6.55 -0.72
N HIS A 45 -1.13 6.87 -0.80
CA HIS A 45 -0.38 7.20 -2.01
C HIS A 45 1.11 7.34 -1.65
N PHE A 46 1.99 7.32 -2.66
CA PHE A 46 3.45 7.31 -2.44
C PHE A 46 4.04 8.65 -1.97
N LEU A 47 3.32 9.76 -2.14
CA LEU A 47 3.74 11.07 -1.59
C LEU A 47 3.46 11.25 -0.08
N CYS A 48 2.58 10.43 0.50
CA CYS A 48 2.20 10.56 1.90
C CYS A 48 3.37 10.19 2.82
N TYR A 49 3.81 11.12 3.68
CA TYR A 49 4.91 10.83 4.62
C TYR A 49 4.60 9.69 5.59
N ILE A 50 3.35 9.56 6.03
CA ILE A 50 2.92 8.46 6.90
C ILE A 50 3.09 7.13 6.17
N CYS A 51 2.64 7.05 4.91
CA CYS A 51 2.81 5.85 4.09
C CYS A 51 4.28 5.55 3.85
N LYS A 52 5.11 6.56 3.58
CA LYS A 52 6.56 6.39 3.44
C LYS A 52 7.17 5.78 4.69
N GLU A 53 6.89 6.34 5.87
CA GLU A 53 7.49 5.87 7.13
C GLU A 53 6.99 4.48 7.55
N TYR A 54 5.72 4.19 7.28
CA TYR A 54 5.15 2.87 7.49
C TYR A 54 5.79 1.82 6.57
N VAL A 55 5.98 2.15 5.28
CA VAL A 55 6.62 1.25 4.31
C VAL A 55 8.11 1.05 4.61
N GLU A 56 8.81 2.02 5.19
CA GLU A 56 10.17 1.82 5.71
C GLU A 56 10.23 0.81 6.85
N ASP A 57 9.19 0.74 7.68
CA ASP A 57 9.12 -0.30 8.72
C ASP A 57 8.81 -1.67 8.11
N LEU A 58 7.92 -1.74 7.11
CA LEU A 58 7.69 -2.96 6.35
C LEU A 58 8.94 -3.45 5.63
N ALA A 59 9.79 -2.54 5.13
CA ALA A 59 11.04 -2.85 4.46
C ALA A 59 12.08 -3.56 5.36
N LYS A 60 11.91 -3.48 6.69
CA LYS A 60 12.79 -4.18 7.65
C LYS A 60 12.48 -5.67 7.77
N ILE A 61 11.33 -6.12 7.27
CA ILE A 61 10.93 -7.54 7.34
C ILE A 61 11.85 -8.34 6.40
N PRO A 62 12.62 -9.33 6.90
CA PRO A 62 13.51 -10.11 6.04
C PRO A 62 12.72 -10.95 5.03
N LYS A 63 13.22 -11.03 3.79
CA LYS A 63 12.63 -11.93 2.76
C LYS A 63 12.60 -13.40 3.21
N SER A 64 13.63 -13.85 3.93
CA SER A 64 13.70 -15.22 4.45
C SER A 64 12.54 -15.54 5.39
N PHE A 65 12.15 -14.59 6.25
CA PHE A 65 11.03 -14.77 7.18
C PHE A 65 9.70 -14.98 6.44
N LEU A 66 9.47 -14.21 5.38
CA LEU A 66 8.27 -14.34 4.53
C LEU A 66 8.28 -15.66 3.74
N GLN A 67 9.45 -16.08 3.24
CA GLN A 67 9.62 -17.34 2.54
C GLN A 67 9.40 -18.57 3.45
N GLU A 68 9.95 -18.55 4.67
CA GLU A 68 9.75 -19.60 5.66
C GLU A 68 8.26 -19.74 6.07
N ALA A 69 7.54 -18.63 6.09
CA ALA A 69 6.11 -18.59 6.39
C ALA A 69 5.19 -18.92 5.18
N ASP A 70 5.74 -19.08 3.98
CA ASP A 70 5.00 -19.19 2.71
C ASP A 70 3.96 -18.05 2.52
N VAL A 71 4.41 -16.82 2.78
CA VAL A 71 3.58 -15.61 2.69
C VAL A 71 4.27 -14.56 1.82
N THR A 72 3.50 -13.84 1.00
CA THR A 72 3.96 -12.63 0.32
C THR A 72 3.53 -11.37 1.07
N LEU A 73 4.40 -10.37 1.12
CA LEU A 73 4.06 -9.03 1.59
C LEU A 73 3.98 -8.12 0.38
N ILE A 74 2.81 -7.53 0.17
CA ILE A 74 2.49 -6.74 -1.02
C ILE A 74 2.03 -5.35 -0.60
N VAL A 75 2.61 -4.31 -1.19
CA VAL A 75 2.11 -2.92 -1.05
C VAL A 75 1.35 -2.53 -2.32
N ILE A 76 0.16 -1.94 -2.16
CA ILE A 76 -0.61 -1.34 -3.26
C ILE A 76 -0.83 0.13 -2.95
N GLY A 77 -0.35 1.02 -3.83
CA GLY A 77 -0.59 2.46 -3.70
C GLY A 77 -1.56 2.98 -4.75
N GLN A 78 -2.24 4.08 -4.44
CA GLN A 78 -2.81 4.90 -5.50
C GLN A 78 -1.75 5.88 -6.02
N SER A 79 -1.08 5.48 -7.09
CA SER A 79 -0.15 6.33 -7.84
C SER A 79 -0.03 5.82 -9.28
N SER A 80 0.67 6.56 -10.14
CA SER A 80 1.12 6.03 -11.43
C SER A 80 2.29 5.06 -11.22
N TYR A 81 2.38 4.01 -12.04
CA TYR A 81 3.41 2.97 -11.92
C TYR A 81 4.85 3.51 -11.98
N HIS A 82 5.07 4.64 -12.69
CA HIS A 82 6.37 5.32 -12.75
C HIS A 82 6.93 5.71 -11.36
N HIS A 83 6.06 5.84 -10.34
CA HIS A 83 6.45 6.22 -8.99
C HIS A 83 6.89 5.02 -8.12
N ILE A 84 6.68 3.78 -8.59
CA ILE A 84 7.05 2.58 -7.85
C ILE A 84 8.56 2.56 -7.57
N GLU A 85 9.39 2.67 -8.61
CA GLU A 85 10.84 2.59 -8.45
C GLU A 85 11.41 3.70 -7.55
N PRO A 86 11.06 4.99 -7.74
CA PRO A 86 11.45 6.05 -6.82
C PRO A 86 11.00 5.79 -5.37
N PHE A 87 9.80 5.27 -5.16
CA PHE A 87 9.28 4.99 -3.82
C PHE A 87 10.00 3.82 -3.15
N CYS A 88 10.32 2.76 -3.88
CA CYS A 88 11.19 1.67 -3.42
C CYS A 88 12.57 2.18 -3.00
N LYS A 89 13.21 3.01 -3.83
CA LYS A 89 14.53 3.61 -3.51
C LYS A 89 14.46 4.47 -2.24
N LEU A 90 13.39 5.25 -2.09
CA LEU A 90 13.20 6.14 -0.93
C LEU A 90 12.96 5.38 0.38
N THR A 91 12.29 4.23 0.33
CA THR A 91 11.86 3.47 1.51
C THR A 91 12.77 2.27 1.82
N GLY A 92 13.62 1.86 0.89
CA GLY A 92 14.36 0.60 0.95
C GLY A 92 13.45 -0.64 0.76
N TYR A 93 12.19 -0.45 0.39
CA TYR A 93 11.24 -1.56 0.24
C TYR A 93 11.59 -2.42 -0.97
N SER A 94 11.79 -3.72 -0.72
CA SER A 94 12.30 -4.68 -1.71
C SER A 94 11.38 -5.88 -1.94
N HIS A 95 10.19 -5.88 -1.32
CA HIS A 95 9.14 -6.86 -1.56
C HIS A 95 8.23 -6.40 -2.71
N GLU A 96 7.12 -7.11 -2.93
CA GLU A 96 6.24 -6.85 -4.05
C GLU A 96 5.45 -5.56 -3.87
N ILE A 97 5.36 -4.76 -4.93
CA ILE A 97 4.65 -3.49 -4.92
C ILE A 97 3.94 -3.28 -6.25
N TYR A 98 2.69 -2.83 -6.17
CA TYR A 98 1.83 -2.55 -7.31
C TYR A 98 1.11 -1.22 -7.10
N VAL A 99 0.41 -0.77 -8.14
CA VAL A 99 -0.50 0.37 -8.03
C VAL A 99 -1.90 0.03 -8.53
N ASP A 100 -2.90 0.67 -7.92
CA ASP A 100 -4.29 0.74 -8.35
C ASP A 100 -4.61 2.22 -8.64
N PRO A 101 -4.23 2.75 -9.83
CA PRO A 101 -4.27 4.19 -10.10
C PRO A 101 -5.69 4.76 -10.05
N GLU A 102 -6.65 4.01 -10.59
CA GLU A 102 -8.07 4.39 -10.69
C GLU A 102 -8.89 4.02 -9.45
N ARG A 103 -8.26 3.34 -8.49
CA ARG A 103 -8.85 2.89 -7.22
C ARG A 103 -9.99 1.91 -7.41
N GLU A 104 -10.00 1.13 -8.47
CA GLU A 104 -11.13 0.26 -8.78
C GLU A 104 -11.25 -0.84 -7.73
N ILE A 105 -10.12 -1.44 -7.35
CA ILE A 105 -10.05 -2.46 -6.30
C ILE A 105 -10.42 -1.83 -4.98
N TYR A 106 -9.79 -0.69 -4.65
CA TYR A 106 -10.04 0.04 -3.41
C TYR A 106 -11.54 0.37 -3.21
N LYS A 107 -12.19 0.91 -4.26
CA LYS A 107 -13.61 1.25 -4.25
C LYS A 107 -14.49 0.01 -4.10
N LYS A 108 -14.19 -1.06 -4.84
CA LYS A 108 -14.98 -2.30 -4.80
C LYS A 108 -14.85 -3.08 -3.50
N LEU A 109 -13.72 -2.96 -2.82
CA LEU A 109 -13.52 -3.46 -1.45
C LEU A 109 -14.27 -2.63 -0.39
N GLY A 110 -14.87 -1.49 -0.77
CA GLY A 110 -15.59 -0.62 0.18
C GLY A 110 -14.67 0.07 1.18
N MET A 111 -13.40 0.30 0.83
CA MET A 111 -12.42 0.91 1.73
C MET A 111 -12.76 2.39 2.01
N LYS A 112 -12.48 2.84 3.23
CA LYS A 112 -12.96 4.12 3.77
C LYS A 112 -12.26 5.34 3.14
N ARG A 113 -13.03 6.41 2.92
CA ARG A 113 -12.52 7.74 2.58
C ARG A 113 -12.98 8.76 3.63
N GLY A 114 -12.16 9.76 3.94
CA GLY A 114 -12.54 10.89 4.80
C GLY A 114 -11.56 11.21 5.93
N GLU A 115 -11.86 12.29 6.65
CA GLU A 115 -11.03 12.89 7.72
C GLU A 115 -11.33 12.34 9.12
N GLU A 116 -11.65 11.05 9.26
CA GLU A 116 -11.45 10.42 10.57
C GLU A 116 -9.94 10.21 10.76
N ILE A 117 -9.20 11.31 10.90
CA ILE A 117 -8.01 11.34 11.74
C ILE A 117 -8.58 11.16 13.14
N ALA A 118 -8.96 9.92 13.47
CA ALA A 118 -8.98 9.55 14.86
C ALA A 118 -7.59 9.95 15.34
N SER A 119 -7.50 10.82 16.33
CA SER A 119 -6.26 11.14 17.01
C SER A 119 -5.78 9.89 17.72
N SER A 120 -5.42 8.87 16.96
CA SER A 120 -4.66 7.73 17.39
C SER A 120 -3.34 8.34 17.83
N GLY A 121 -3.04 8.20 19.12
CA GLY A 121 -1.83 8.76 19.72
C GLY A 121 -0.55 8.33 19.01
N ASN A 122 0.60 8.69 19.56
CA ASN A 122 1.91 8.43 18.97
C ASN A 122 2.03 6.99 18.44
N SER A 123 1.96 6.84 17.12
CA SER A 123 2.17 5.55 16.45
C SER A 123 3.68 5.31 16.35
N PRO A 124 4.20 4.14 16.74
CA PRO A 124 5.63 3.84 16.61
C PRO A 124 6.10 3.84 15.15
N HIS A 125 5.17 3.76 14.20
CA HIS A 125 5.43 3.77 12.77
C HIS A 125 5.50 5.17 12.15
N ILE A 126 5.07 6.20 12.89
CA ILE A 126 5.10 7.59 12.45
C ILE A 126 6.22 8.29 13.24
N LYS A 127 7.32 8.54 12.54
CA LYS A 127 8.57 9.11 13.09
C LYS A 127 8.60 10.62 12.93
N SER A 128 7.90 11.18 11.93
CA SER A 128 7.80 12.62 11.72
C SER A 128 6.51 13.20 12.31
N ASN A 129 6.61 14.40 12.89
CA ASN A 129 5.45 15.18 13.28
C ASN A 129 4.70 15.71 12.04
N ILE A 130 3.41 16.04 12.20
CA ILE A 130 2.52 16.46 11.11
C ILE A 130 3.12 17.60 10.26
N LEU A 131 3.68 18.62 10.91
CA LEU A 131 4.25 19.78 10.23
C LEU A 131 5.46 19.41 9.36
N SER A 132 6.46 18.71 9.92
CA SER A 132 7.67 18.34 9.20
C SER A 132 7.43 17.27 8.14
N GLY A 133 6.51 16.32 8.41
CA GLY A 133 6.08 15.30 7.46
C GLY A 133 5.36 15.91 6.25
N SER A 134 4.49 16.90 6.48
CA SER A 134 3.78 17.62 5.42
C SER A 134 4.73 18.46 4.57
N ILE A 135 5.65 19.20 5.21
CA ILE A 135 6.68 19.98 4.49
C ILE A 135 7.56 19.07 3.64
N ARG A 136 8.01 17.93 4.15
CA ARG A 136 8.80 16.96 3.37
C ARG A 136 8.00 16.38 2.20
N SER A 137 6.70 16.13 2.39
CA SER A 137 5.82 15.65 1.32
C SER A 137 5.66 16.68 0.20
N LEU A 138 5.39 17.93 0.57
CA LEU A 138 5.30 19.07 -0.34
C LEU A 138 6.62 19.32 -1.07
N TRP A 139 7.75 19.29 -0.34
CA TRP A 139 9.08 19.46 -0.94
C TRP A 139 9.32 18.40 -2.02
N ARG A 140 9.05 17.13 -1.73
CA ARG A 140 9.19 16.04 -2.71
C ARG A 140 8.30 16.25 -3.94
N ALA A 141 7.08 16.75 -3.72
CA ALA A 141 6.15 17.04 -4.81
C ALA A 141 6.59 18.22 -5.69
N VAL A 142 7.34 19.17 -5.13
CA VAL A 142 7.75 20.40 -5.83
C VAL A 142 9.13 20.28 -6.48
N THR A 143 10.08 19.57 -5.86
CA THR A 143 11.46 19.49 -6.33
C THR A 143 11.78 18.23 -7.13
N GLY A 144 10.84 17.30 -7.24
CA GLY A 144 11.03 16.03 -7.94
C GLY A 144 10.23 15.99 -9.24
N PRO A 145 10.86 15.99 -10.43
CA PRO A 145 10.15 15.71 -11.69
C PRO A 145 9.55 14.28 -11.74
N LEU A 146 9.84 13.47 -10.73
CA LEU A 146 9.38 12.09 -10.54
C LEU A 146 8.22 11.96 -9.53
N PHE A 147 7.75 13.05 -8.91
CA PHE A 147 6.61 13.00 -7.98
C PHE A 147 5.68 14.21 -8.19
N ASP A 148 4.83 14.18 -9.21
CA ASP A 148 3.71 15.13 -9.31
C ASP A 148 2.69 14.88 -8.17
N PHE A 149 1.71 15.77 -7.99
CA PHE A 149 0.62 15.55 -7.03
C PHE A 149 -0.03 14.17 -7.27
N GLN A 150 0.01 13.32 -6.24
CA GLN A 150 -0.42 11.93 -6.29
C GLN A 150 -1.43 11.64 -5.22
N GLY A 151 -2.41 10.82 -5.57
CA GLY A 151 -3.34 10.27 -4.62
C GLY A 151 -4.56 11.15 -4.37
N ASP A 152 -5.65 10.53 -3.94
CA ASP A 152 -6.78 11.17 -3.29
C ASP A 152 -6.38 11.46 -1.84
N PRO A 153 -6.29 12.73 -1.40
CA PRO A 153 -5.95 13.09 -0.03
C PRO A 153 -6.92 12.49 1.00
N ALA A 154 -8.16 12.19 0.62
CA ALA A 154 -9.15 11.60 1.52
C ALA A 154 -9.06 10.06 1.60
N GLN A 155 -8.23 9.40 0.77
CA GLN A 155 -8.05 7.95 0.83
C GLN A 155 -7.36 7.55 2.14
N GLN A 156 -7.88 6.50 2.80
CA GLN A 156 -7.24 5.86 3.96
C GLN A 156 -6.47 4.61 3.54
N GLY A 157 -5.54 4.17 4.39
CA GLY A 157 -4.86 2.88 4.19
C GLY A 157 -5.72 1.69 4.65
N GLY A 158 -5.24 0.47 4.39
CA GLY A 158 -5.83 -0.74 4.95
C GLY A 158 -5.00 -1.98 4.65
N THR A 159 -5.28 -3.08 5.34
CA THR A 159 -4.54 -4.33 5.19
C THR A 159 -5.51 -5.49 5.05
N LEU A 160 -5.23 -6.39 4.11
CA LEU A 160 -5.97 -7.62 3.88
C LEU A 160 -5.03 -8.83 3.96
N ILE A 161 -5.56 -9.96 4.41
CA ILE A 161 -4.90 -11.27 4.30
C ILE A 161 -5.72 -12.08 3.30
N LEU A 162 -5.10 -12.47 2.18
CA LEU A 162 -5.76 -13.15 1.06
C LEU A 162 -5.00 -14.44 0.71
N GLY A 163 -5.67 -15.43 0.12
CA GLY A 163 -5.10 -16.75 -0.23
C GLY A 163 -5.30 -17.84 0.82
#